data_AF-A0A227JFE4-F1
#
_entry.id   AF-A0A227JFE4-F1
#
_cell.length_a   1.000
_cell.length_b   1.000
_cell.length_c   1.000
_cell.angle_alpha   90.00
_cell.angle_beta   90.00
_cell.angle_gamma   90.00
#
_symmetry.space_group_name_H-M   'P 1'
#
loop_
_entity.id
_entity.type
_entity.pdbx_description
1 polymer ?
#
loop_
_entity_poly.entity_id
_entity_poly.type
_entity_poly.pdbx_seq_one_letter_code
_entity_poly.pdbx_strand_id
1 'polypeptide(L)'
;MDQMSGAECPLHTLDRTEQPQPTPLEPMTFPLHGARLIEASAGTGKTFTIAGLYLRLLLGHGSAETRHRVPLTVDQILVVTFTEAATAELRDRIRARIHDARIAFARGQSSDPVIQPLLNEFDDHKQAAEILLQAERQMDEAAVYTIHGFCQRMLTQNAFESGSRFNNEFVTDESHLKAQVVADYWRRNFYPLPFTLAGEIRQLWSSPSALLSDISNYLTGAPLSLSVPAMKGSLADLHTENLKKIDELKAQWRESQDDFFTLISDSDINKRSYTKKSLPTWLEAVNAWAATETTGYDYPDKLEKFAQNVLLEK
;
A
#
# COMPACT_ATOMS: atom_id res chain seq x y z
N MET A 1 -19.94 37.91 5.96
CA MET A 1 -20.99 37.31 5.13
C MET A 1 -20.37 37.15 3.75
N ASP A 2 -19.60 36.08 3.58
CA ASP A 2 -19.08 35.61 2.30
C ASP A 2 -18.81 34.12 2.48
N GLN A 3 -19.66 33.31 1.84
CA GLN A 3 -19.61 31.86 1.86
C GLN A 3 -18.58 31.41 0.83
N MET A 4 -17.48 30.82 1.28
CA MET A 4 -16.61 30.00 0.43
C MET A 4 -17.36 28.71 0.09
N SER A 5 -17.96 28.69 -1.10
CA SER A 5 -18.51 27.50 -1.73
C SER A 5 -17.37 26.53 -2.06
N GLY A 6 -17.33 25.41 -1.35
CA GLY A 6 -16.47 24.28 -1.69
C GLY A 6 -17.00 23.60 -2.95
N ALA A 7 -16.25 23.67 -4.04
CA ALA A 7 -16.51 22.87 -5.22
C ALA A 7 -16.11 21.41 -4.92
N GLU A 8 -17.08 20.59 -4.51
CA GLU A 8 -16.93 19.15 -4.49
C GLU A 8 -16.76 18.65 -5.93
N CYS A 9 -15.60 18.05 -6.22
CA CYS A 9 -15.35 17.36 -7.48
C CYS A 9 -16.27 16.13 -7.53
N PRO A 10 -17.18 16.01 -8.51
CA PRO A 10 -18.08 14.86 -8.55
C PRO A 10 -17.25 13.60 -8.81
N LEU A 11 -17.22 12.72 -7.82
CA LEU A 11 -16.82 11.33 -7.98
C LEU A 11 -17.75 10.73 -9.04
N HIS A 12 -17.29 10.66 -10.29
CA HIS A 12 -17.93 9.85 -11.30
C HIS A 12 -17.94 8.41 -10.79
N THR A 13 -19.12 7.95 -10.37
CA THR A 13 -19.42 6.54 -10.15
C THR A 13 -19.25 5.84 -11.49
N LEU A 14 -18.06 5.28 -11.73
CA LEU A 14 -17.82 4.41 -12.88
C LEU A 14 -18.70 3.19 -12.70
N ASP A 15 -19.73 3.09 -13.54
CA ASP A 15 -20.56 1.92 -13.71
C ASP A 15 -19.65 0.71 -13.99
N ARG A 16 -19.59 -0.24 -13.05
CA ARG A 16 -18.65 -1.39 -13.04
C ARG A 16 -19.11 -2.54 -13.94
N THR A 17 -20.00 -2.30 -14.90
CA THR A 17 -20.84 -3.38 -15.49
C THR A 17 -20.41 -3.91 -16.85
N GLU A 18 -19.36 -3.40 -17.51
CA GLU A 18 -18.79 -4.05 -18.70
C GLU A 18 -17.26 -4.10 -18.63
N GLN A 19 -16.71 -5.25 -18.24
CA GLN A 19 -15.30 -5.54 -18.49
C GLN A 19 -15.13 -5.78 -20.00
N PRO A 20 -14.31 -4.99 -20.72
CA PRO A 20 -14.10 -5.20 -22.14
C PRO A 20 -13.51 -6.60 -22.37
N GLN A 21 -14.12 -7.39 -23.25
CA GLN A 21 -13.59 -8.70 -23.59
C GLN A 21 -12.21 -8.57 -24.24
N PRO A 22 -11.20 -9.35 -23.80
CA PRO A 22 -9.87 -9.29 -24.39
C PRO A 22 -9.94 -9.75 -25.84
N THR A 23 -9.48 -8.89 -26.75
CA THR A 23 -9.34 -9.21 -28.17
C THR A 23 -7.87 -9.56 -28.43
N PRO A 24 -7.57 -10.56 -29.29
CA PRO A 24 -6.19 -10.86 -29.68
C PRO A 24 -5.43 -9.61 -30.14
N LEU A 25 -4.23 -9.41 -29.61
CA LEU A 25 -3.41 -8.26 -29.97
C LEU A 25 -2.83 -8.44 -31.37
N GLU A 26 -3.14 -7.50 -32.25
CA GLU A 26 -2.50 -7.34 -33.56
C GLU A 26 -1.54 -6.13 -33.51
N PRO A 27 -0.22 -6.34 -33.32
CA PRO A 27 0.72 -5.24 -33.05
C PRO A 27 0.82 -4.20 -34.18
N MET A 28 0.54 -4.59 -35.42
CA MET A 28 0.67 -3.72 -36.60
C MET A 28 -0.51 -2.76 -36.77
N THR A 29 -1.71 -3.15 -36.31
CA THR A 29 -2.94 -2.35 -36.40
C THR A 29 -3.40 -1.83 -35.04
N PHE A 30 -2.67 -2.14 -33.97
CA PHE A 30 -2.96 -1.63 -32.63
C PHE A 30 -2.98 -0.09 -32.62
N PRO A 31 -4.06 0.57 -32.12
CA PRO A 31 -4.11 2.03 -32.06
C PRO A 31 -3.11 2.62 -31.07
N LEU A 32 -2.25 3.52 -31.55
CA LEU A 32 -1.20 4.19 -30.76
C LEU A 32 -1.67 5.55 -30.20
N HIS A 33 -2.93 5.62 -29.76
CA HIS A 33 -3.53 6.80 -29.13
C HIS A 33 -4.58 6.43 -28.08
N GLY A 34 -4.83 7.37 -27.17
CA GLY A 34 -5.71 7.18 -26.02
C GLY A 34 -5.12 6.23 -24.97
N ALA A 35 -5.96 5.84 -24.00
CA ALA A 35 -5.60 4.82 -23.02
C ALA A 35 -5.88 3.44 -23.60
N ARG A 36 -4.87 2.56 -23.62
CA ARG A 36 -4.98 1.19 -24.09
C ARG A 36 -4.40 0.23 -23.07
N LEU A 37 -5.05 -0.92 -22.89
CA LEU A 37 -4.60 -1.99 -22.00
C LEU A 37 -4.22 -3.20 -22.84
N ILE A 38 -3.00 -3.71 -22.65
CA ILE A 38 -2.52 -4.96 -23.25
C ILE A 38 -2.29 -5.95 -22.12
N GLU A 39 -3.00 -7.08 -22.15
CA GLU A 39 -2.77 -8.19 -21.25
C GLU A 39 -1.75 -9.16 -21.85
N ALA A 40 -0.75 -9.57 -21.06
CA ALA A 40 0.30 -10.46 -21.54
C ALA A 40 0.89 -11.37 -20.45
N SER A 41 0.66 -12.67 -20.58
CA SER A 41 1.16 -13.73 -19.68
C SER A 41 2.67 -13.95 -19.80
N ALA A 42 3.25 -14.75 -18.90
CA ALA A 42 4.66 -15.13 -19.00
C ALA A 42 4.95 -15.83 -20.34
N GLY A 43 6.05 -15.46 -20.99
CA GLY A 43 6.47 -16.07 -22.26
C GLY A 43 5.73 -15.61 -23.52
N THR A 44 4.73 -14.72 -23.44
CA THR A 44 3.93 -14.28 -24.62
C THR A 44 4.56 -13.15 -25.43
N GLY A 45 5.89 -12.96 -25.33
CA GLY A 45 6.59 -11.96 -26.15
C GLY A 45 6.34 -10.49 -25.77
N LYS A 46 6.02 -10.17 -24.51
CA LYS A 46 5.82 -8.78 -24.02
C LYS A 46 6.84 -7.79 -24.58
N THR A 47 8.12 -8.10 -24.40
CA THR A 47 9.19 -7.20 -24.80
C THR A 47 9.32 -7.09 -26.32
N PHE A 48 9.01 -8.18 -27.03
CA PHE A 48 8.95 -8.19 -28.49
C PHE A 48 7.83 -7.28 -28.99
N THR A 49 6.64 -7.35 -28.39
CA THR A 49 5.52 -6.46 -28.67
C THR A 49 5.88 -4.99 -28.41
N ILE A 50 6.45 -4.68 -27.23
CA ILE A 50 6.85 -3.30 -26.89
C ILE A 50 7.83 -2.74 -27.93
N ALA A 51 8.85 -3.51 -28.30
CA ALA A 51 9.83 -3.06 -29.29
C ALA A 51 9.19 -2.83 -30.69
N GLY A 52 8.21 -3.65 -31.09
CA GLY A 52 7.45 -3.44 -32.31
C GLY A 52 6.59 -2.17 -32.28
N LEU A 53 5.87 -1.92 -31.19
CA LEU A 53 5.12 -0.68 -31.01
C LEU A 53 6.05 0.55 -30.99
N TYR A 54 7.24 0.41 -30.40
CA TYR A 54 8.27 1.46 -30.38
C TYR A 54 8.72 1.84 -31.80
N LEU A 55 9.01 0.85 -32.66
CA LEU A 55 9.32 1.11 -34.07
C LEU A 55 8.19 1.82 -34.80
N ARG A 56 6.94 1.42 -34.55
CA ARG A 56 5.77 2.07 -35.16
C ARG A 56 5.65 3.54 -34.77
N LEU A 57 5.94 3.88 -33.50
CA LEU A 57 5.95 5.26 -33.02
C LEU A 57 7.06 6.09 -33.67
N LEU A 58 8.27 5.53 -33.81
CA LEU A 58 9.39 6.20 -34.47
C LEU A 58 9.12 6.50 -35.93
N LEU A 59 8.54 5.53 -36.65
CA LEU A 59 8.30 5.63 -38.08
C LEU A 59 6.97 6.32 -38.43
N GLY A 60 6.10 6.58 -37.45
CA GLY A 60 4.75 7.10 -37.70
C GLY A 60 3.83 6.11 -38.42
N HIS A 61 4.04 4.80 -38.19
CA HIS A 61 3.40 3.71 -38.91
C HIS A 61 1.94 3.43 -38.47
N GLY A 62 1.07 3.21 -39.45
CA GLY A 62 -0.32 2.77 -39.30
C GLY A 62 -1.27 3.61 -40.15
N SER A 63 -2.56 3.22 -40.15
CA SER A 63 -3.63 4.01 -40.76
C SER A 63 -3.93 5.29 -39.95
N ALA A 64 -4.74 6.20 -40.49
CA ALA A 64 -5.14 7.43 -39.78
C ALA A 64 -5.80 7.15 -38.41
N GLU A 65 -6.45 5.99 -38.28
CA GLU A 65 -7.14 5.53 -37.07
C GLU A 65 -6.21 4.82 -36.08
N THR A 66 -5.02 4.39 -36.51
CA THR A 66 -4.16 3.51 -35.70
C THR A 66 -2.77 4.10 -35.42
N ARG A 67 -2.29 5.02 -36.27
CA ARG A 67 -1.00 5.70 -36.07
C ARG A 67 -1.07 6.79 -35.01
N HIS A 68 0.09 7.12 -34.46
CA HIS A 68 0.25 8.33 -33.65
C HIS A 68 0.18 9.59 -34.53
N ARG A 69 -0.22 10.73 -33.96
CA ARG A 69 -0.46 11.98 -34.72
C ARG A 69 0.76 12.45 -35.51
N VAL A 70 1.95 12.25 -34.95
CA VAL A 70 3.25 12.56 -35.54
C VAL A 70 4.23 11.43 -35.21
N PRO A 71 5.24 11.17 -36.08
CA PRO A 71 6.39 10.35 -35.71
C PRO A 71 7.08 10.94 -34.47
N LEU A 72 7.55 10.08 -33.57
CA LEU A 72 8.18 10.49 -32.31
C LEU A 72 9.69 10.20 -32.34
N THR A 73 10.46 10.97 -31.58
CA THR A 73 11.86 10.67 -31.28
C THR A 73 11.97 9.79 -30.02
N VAL A 74 13.15 9.22 -29.77
CA VAL A 74 13.35 8.26 -28.66
C VAL A 74 13.14 8.86 -27.26
N ASP A 75 13.37 10.16 -27.11
CA ASP A 75 13.14 10.96 -25.90
C ASP A 75 11.66 11.35 -25.71
N GLN A 76 10.84 11.24 -26.77
CA GLN A 76 9.40 11.50 -26.75
C GLN A 76 8.55 10.25 -26.47
N ILE A 77 9.17 9.08 -26.43
CA ILE A 77 8.50 7.80 -26.13
C ILE A 77 8.86 7.35 -24.71
N LEU A 78 8.00 7.67 -23.74
CA LEU A 78 8.18 7.26 -22.36
C LEU A 78 7.85 5.78 -22.15
N VAL A 79 8.82 5.03 -21.63
CA VAL A 79 8.65 3.65 -21.21
C VAL A 79 9.08 3.52 -19.75
N VAL A 80 8.17 3.05 -18.89
CA VAL A 80 8.45 2.88 -17.45
C VAL A 80 8.29 1.43 -17.01
N THR A 81 9.15 0.98 -16.10
CA THR A 81 9.10 -0.36 -15.50
C THR A 81 9.47 -0.35 -14.01
N PHE A 82 9.39 -1.49 -13.34
CA PHE A 82 9.57 -1.59 -11.89
C PHE A 82 11.04 -1.66 -11.46
N THR A 83 11.92 -2.27 -12.25
CA THR A 83 13.30 -2.57 -11.83
C THR A 83 14.34 -1.98 -12.78
N GLU A 84 15.50 -1.63 -12.23
CA GLU A 84 16.64 -1.12 -13.00
C GLU A 84 17.13 -2.16 -14.03
N ALA A 85 17.16 -3.44 -13.64
CA ALA A 85 17.52 -4.53 -14.54
C ALA A 85 16.55 -4.65 -15.74
N ALA A 86 15.23 -4.53 -15.50
CA ALA A 86 14.26 -4.56 -16.58
C ALA A 86 14.37 -3.32 -17.48
N THR A 87 14.72 -2.16 -16.92
CA THR A 87 14.97 -0.92 -17.67
C THR A 87 16.16 -1.11 -18.62
N ALA A 88 17.28 -1.62 -18.12
CA ALA A 88 18.48 -1.90 -18.91
C ALA A 88 18.20 -2.92 -20.03
N GLU A 89 17.57 -4.06 -19.68
CA GLU A 89 17.21 -5.09 -20.66
C GLU A 89 16.28 -4.53 -21.76
N LEU A 90 15.27 -3.75 -21.37
CA LEU A 90 14.31 -3.18 -22.31
C LEU A 90 14.98 -2.18 -23.25
N ARG A 91 15.86 -1.33 -22.72
CA ARG A 91 16.64 -0.36 -23.51
C ARG A 91 17.52 -1.07 -24.54
N ASP A 92 18.24 -2.12 -24.13
CA ASP A 92 19.10 -2.89 -25.02
C ASP A 92 18.30 -3.58 -26.13
N ARG A 93 17.13 -4.15 -25.78
CA ARG A 93 16.24 -4.78 -26.77
C ARG A 93 15.64 -3.79 -27.76
N ILE A 94 15.23 -2.59 -27.30
CA ILE A 94 14.76 -1.52 -28.19
C ILE A 94 15.88 -1.07 -29.12
N ARG A 95 17.08 -0.83 -28.59
CA ARG A 95 18.27 -0.46 -29.39
C ARG A 95 18.58 -1.50 -30.48
N ALA A 96 18.65 -2.77 -30.10
CA ALA A 96 18.89 -3.86 -31.04
C ALA A 96 17.80 -3.93 -32.12
N ARG A 97 16.53 -3.75 -31.72
CA ARG A 97 15.40 -3.77 -32.65
C ARG A 97 15.43 -2.60 -33.65
N ILE A 98 15.80 -1.41 -33.21
CA ILE A 98 16.00 -0.24 -34.09
C ILE A 98 17.13 -0.51 -35.08
N HIS A 99 18.25 -1.08 -34.61
CA HIS A 99 19.37 -1.44 -35.46
C HIS A 99 18.99 -2.46 -36.54
N ASP A 100 18.28 -3.53 -36.15
CA ASP A 100 17.81 -4.58 -37.06
C ASP A 100 16.86 -3.99 -38.12
N ALA A 101 15.92 -3.15 -37.69
CA ALA A 101 15.00 -2.46 -38.60
C ALA A 101 15.75 -1.54 -39.56
N ARG A 102 16.73 -0.77 -39.08
CA ARG A 102 17.55 0.12 -39.92
C ARG A 102 18.27 -0.66 -41.01
N ILE A 103 18.88 -1.81 -40.65
CA ILE A 103 19.56 -2.68 -41.62
C ILE A 103 18.56 -3.23 -42.64
N ALA A 104 17.38 -3.68 -42.19
CA ALA A 104 16.35 -4.19 -43.07
C ALA A 104 15.89 -3.14 -44.09
N PHE A 105 15.57 -1.93 -43.63
CA PHE A 105 15.20 -0.81 -44.50
C PHE A 105 16.32 -0.42 -45.46
N ALA A 106 17.58 -0.39 -45.01
CA ALA A 106 18.71 -0.11 -45.88
C ALA A 106 18.96 -1.19 -46.96
N ARG A 107 18.57 -2.45 -46.68
CA ARG A 107 18.71 -3.59 -47.61
C ARG A 107 17.45 -3.86 -48.44
N GLY A 108 16.30 -3.27 -48.08
CA GLY A 108 15.01 -3.55 -48.69
C GLY A 108 14.49 -4.99 -48.44
N GLN A 109 14.99 -5.69 -47.42
CA GLN A 109 14.55 -7.05 -47.10
C GLN A 109 14.66 -7.38 -45.61
N SER A 110 13.73 -8.18 -45.11
CA SER A 110 13.74 -8.76 -43.77
C SER A 110 13.13 -10.18 -43.78
N SER A 111 13.41 -10.95 -42.74
CA SER A 111 12.63 -12.17 -42.43
C SER A 111 11.98 -12.08 -41.05
N ASP A 112 12.13 -10.93 -40.38
CA ASP A 112 11.56 -10.71 -39.06
C ASP A 112 10.07 -10.38 -39.18
N PRO A 113 9.20 -11.05 -38.40
CA PRO A 113 7.75 -10.94 -38.56
C PRO A 113 7.17 -9.58 -38.13
N VAL A 114 7.94 -8.72 -37.46
CA VAL A 114 7.54 -7.34 -37.13
C VAL A 114 8.13 -6.34 -38.12
N ILE A 115 9.37 -6.54 -38.54
CA ILE A 115 10.05 -5.60 -39.44
C ILE A 115 9.58 -5.79 -40.90
N GLN A 116 9.32 -7.02 -41.33
CA GLN A 116 8.91 -7.28 -42.72
C GLN A 116 7.60 -6.58 -43.10
N PRO A 117 6.53 -6.60 -42.26
CA PRO A 117 5.33 -5.81 -42.53
C PRO A 117 5.61 -4.31 -42.65
N LEU A 118 6.41 -3.74 -41.74
CA LEU A 118 6.82 -2.33 -41.81
C LEU A 118 7.51 -2.03 -43.14
N LEU A 119 8.46 -2.88 -43.56
CA LEU A 119 9.18 -2.70 -44.82
C LEU A 119 8.26 -2.72 -46.04
N ASN A 120 7.21 -3.56 -46.02
CA ASN A 120 6.23 -3.65 -47.10
C ASN A 120 5.30 -2.43 -47.18
N GLU A 121 5.01 -1.78 -46.05
CA GLU A 121 4.05 -0.67 -45.97
C GLU A 121 4.69 0.71 -46.16
N PHE A 122 6.02 0.82 -46.10
CA PHE A 122 6.75 2.06 -46.36
C PHE A 122 7.34 2.07 -47.77
N ASP A 123 7.06 3.12 -48.54
CA ASP A 123 7.65 3.31 -49.88
C ASP A 123 9.08 3.89 -49.82
N ASP A 124 9.31 4.89 -48.96
CA ASP A 124 10.61 5.55 -48.82
C ASP A 124 11.49 4.86 -47.77
N HIS A 125 12.11 3.75 -48.17
CA HIS A 125 13.01 2.99 -47.30
C HIS A 125 14.24 3.79 -46.89
N LYS A 126 14.68 4.74 -47.70
CA LYS A 126 15.84 5.58 -47.39
C LYS A 126 15.53 6.52 -46.23
N GLN A 127 14.39 7.21 -46.30
CA GLN A 127 13.93 8.08 -45.20
C GLN A 127 13.72 7.27 -43.91
N ALA A 128 13.09 6.11 -43.99
CA ALA A 128 12.90 5.24 -42.82
C ALA A 128 14.25 4.81 -42.19
N ALA A 129 15.23 4.42 -43.01
CA ALA A 129 16.56 4.08 -42.53
C ALA A 129 17.30 5.28 -41.89
N GLU A 130 17.11 6.50 -42.41
CA GLU A 130 17.66 7.73 -41.82
C GLU A 130 17.03 8.05 -40.46
N ILE A 131 15.71 7.94 -40.33
CA ILE A 131 14.99 8.10 -39.05
C ILE A 131 15.51 7.10 -38.02
N LEU A 132 15.61 5.82 -38.41
CA LEU A 132 16.09 4.77 -37.52
C LEU A 132 17.56 4.94 -37.14
N LEU A 133 18.40 5.46 -38.05
CA LEU A 133 19.80 5.80 -37.74
C LEU A 133 19.90 6.92 -36.70
N GLN A 134 19.06 7.95 -36.80
CA GLN A 134 19.02 9.02 -35.79
C GLN A 134 18.54 8.49 -34.44
N ALA A 135 17.47 7.69 -34.44
CA ALA A 135 16.97 7.04 -33.24
C ALA A 135 18.04 6.15 -32.57
N GLU A 136 18.77 5.35 -33.35
CA GLU A 136 19.87 4.50 -32.86
C GLU A 136 20.97 5.32 -32.17
N ARG A 137 21.35 6.47 -32.76
CA ARG A 137 22.36 7.39 -32.19
C ARG A 137 21.90 8.09 -30.93
N GLN A 138 20.60 8.33 -30.80
CA GLN A 138 20.01 9.03 -29.65
C GLN A 138 19.57 8.07 -28.53
N MET A 139 19.85 6.77 -28.63
CA MET A 139 19.39 5.79 -27.63
C MET A 139 19.90 6.03 -26.21
N ASP A 140 20.96 6.82 -26.02
CA ASP A 140 21.42 7.20 -24.67
C ASP A 140 20.51 8.26 -24.01
N GLU A 141 19.72 8.99 -24.82
CA GLU A 141 18.70 9.96 -24.38
C GLU A 141 17.29 9.34 -24.31
N ALA A 142 17.14 8.06 -24.65
CA ALA A 142 15.84 7.39 -24.70
C ALA A 142 15.12 7.46 -23.34
N ALA A 143 13.83 7.78 -23.38
CA ALA A 143 13.01 7.93 -22.18
C ALA A 143 12.55 6.58 -21.59
N VAL A 144 13.51 5.72 -21.22
CA VAL A 144 13.27 4.40 -20.62
C VAL A 144 13.76 4.43 -19.16
N TYR A 145 12.83 4.40 -18.21
CA TYR A 145 13.13 4.61 -16.79
C TYR A 145 12.46 3.57 -15.89
N THR A 146 12.90 3.48 -14.64
CA THR A 146 12.03 2.98 -13.58
C THR A 146 10.93 4.00 -13.28
N ILE A 147 9.80 3.55 -12.69
CA ILE A 147 8.73 4.46 -12.25
C ILE A 147 9.30 5.57 -11.34
N HIS A 148 10.15 5.19 -10.39
CA HIS A 148 10.80 6.14 -9.48
C HIS A 148 11.76 7.08 -10.22
N GLY A 149 12.59 6.57 -11.13
CA GLY A 149 13.51 7.39 -11.91
C GLY A 149 12.80 8.43 -12.78
N PHE A 150 11.65 8.07 -13.36
CA PHE A 150 10.81 9.02 -14.08
C PHE A 150 10.24 10.11 -13.15
N CYS A 151 9.63 9.73 -12.03
CA CYS A 151 9.09 10.69 -11.07
C CYS A 151 10.16 11.64 -10.54
N GLN A 152 11.35 11.14 -10.21
CA GLN A 152 12.48 11.95 -9.75
C GLN A 152 12.93 12.95 -10.83
N ARG A 153 13.02 12.51 -12.08
CA ARG A 153 13.35 13.39 -13.21
C ARG A 153 12.31 14.51 -13.37
N MET A 154 11.02 14.19 -13.28
CA MET A 154 9.95 15.19 -13.38
C MET A 154 10.00 16.22 -12.24
N LEU A 155 10.26 15.77 -11.01
CA LEU A 155 10.42 16.66 -9.84
C LEU A 155 11.65 17.57 -9.99
N THR A 156 12.74 17.07 -10.56
CA THR A 156 13.98 17.84 -10.73
C THR A 156 13.87 18.85 -11.88
N GLN A 157 13.24 18.45 -13.00
CA GLN A 157 13.07 19.33 -14.17
C GLN A 157 12.05 20.44 -13.92
N ASN A 158 11.05 20.20 -13.06
CA ASN A 158 10.03 21.18 -12.66
C ASN A 158 10.21 21.56 -11.18
N ALA A 159 11.47 21.76 -10.74
CA ALA A 159 11.80 22.04 -9.34
C ALA A 159 11.13 23.32 -8.81
N PHE A 160 10.96 24.33 -9.68
CA PHE A 160 10.29 25.58 -9.34
C PHE A 160 8.80 25.38 -9.10
N GLU A 161 8.11 24.65 -9.98
CA GLU A 161 6.68 24.36 -9.85
C GLU A 161 6.38 23.39 -8.71
N SER A 162 7.28 22.45 -8.43
CA SER A 162 7.12 21.46 -7.36
C SER A 162 7.51 21.96 -5.97
N GLY A 163 8.11 23.16 -5.85
CA GLY A 163 8.66 23.66 -4.59
C GLY A 163 9.77 22.78 -4.01
N SER A 164 10.32 21.89 -4.83
CA SER A 164 11.27 20.87 -4.43
C SER A 164 12.66 21.48 -4.29
N ARG A 165 13.42 21.06 -3.27
CA ARG A 165 14.81 21.52 -3.11
C ARG A 165 15.63 20.98 -4.28
N PHE A 166 16.51 21.80 -4.86
CA PHE A 166 17.37 21.40 -5.99
C PHE A 166 18.24 20.17 -5.68
N ASN A 167 18.56 19.92 -4.41
CA ASN A 167 19.28 18.73 -3.95
C ASN A 167 18.36 17.87 -3.08
N ASN A 168 17.75 16.85 -3.68
CA ASN A 168 17.09 15.77 -2.94
C ASN A 168 17.95 14.50 -3.03
N GLU A 169 18.09 13.83 -1.89
CA GLU A 169 18.68 12.49 -1.84
C GLU A 169 17.56 11.46 -1.81
N PHE A 170 17.68 10.43 -2.65
CA PHE A 170 16.72 9.33 -2.67
C PHE A 170 17.07 8.32 -1.57
N VAL A 171 16.21 8.23 -0.55
CA VAL A 171 16.36 7.26 0.53
C VAL A 171 15.65 5.97 0.13
N THR A 172 16.43 4.93 -0.21
CA THR A 172 15.89 3.63 -0.64
C THR A 172 15.38 2.76 0.51
N ASP A 173 15.92 2.96 1.73
CA ASP A 173 15.52 2.24 2.92
C ASP A 173 15.25 3.21 4.08
N GLU A 174 13.97 3.34 4.43
CA GLU A 174 13.51 4.21 5.51
C GLU A 174 13.49 3.51 6.87
N SER A 175 13.85 2.23 6.94
CA SER A 175 13.76 1.42 8.17
C SER A 175 14.49 2.06 9.34
N HIS A 176 15.68 2.61 9.10
CA HIS A 176 16.46 3.28 10.14
C HIS A 176 15.79 4.57 10.62
N LEU A 177 15.24 5.38 9.70
CA LEU A 177 14.52 6.61 10.04
C LEU A 177 13.27 6.30 10.86
N LYS A 178 12.49 5.29 10.46
CA LYS A 178 11.30 4.85 11.19
C LYS A 178 11.65 4.36 12.60
N ALA A 179 12.71 3.56 12.73
CA ALA A 179 13.20 3.10 14.02
C ALA A 179 13.63 4.27 14.92
N GLN A 180 14.32 5.26 14.37
CA GLN A 180 14.73 6.45 15.12
C GLN A 180 13.52 7.26 15.60
N VAL A 181 12.54 7.53 14.72
CA VAL A 181 11.33 8.28 15.06
C VAL A 181 10.55 7.58 16.16
N VAL A 182 10.35 6.26 16.07
CA VAL A 182 9.64 5.50 17.11
C VAL A 182 10.42 5.47 18.42
N ALA A 183 11.75 5.33 18.38
CA ALA A 183 12.57 5.40 19.58
C ALA A 183 12.48 6.78 20.26
N ASP A 184 12.47 7.87 19.49
CA ASP A 184 12.31 9.22 20.01
C ASP A 184 10.90 9.45 20.60
N TYR A 185 9.86 8.96 19.92
CA TYR A 185 8.50 8.96 20.45
C TYR A 185 8.44 8.20 21.79
N TRP A 186 9.05 7.03 21.86
CA TRP A 186 9.11 6.21 23.07
C TRP A 186 9.78 6.95 24.23
N ARG A 187 10.95 7.55 23.99
CA ARG A 187 11.68 8.33 25.02
C ARG A 187 10.86 9.52 25.52
N ARG A 188 10.18 10.23 24.63
CA ARG A 188 9.42 11.45 24.98
C ARG A 188 8.11 11.14 25.69
N ASN A 189 7.42 10.06 25.31
CA ASN A 189 6.07 9.78 25.79
C ASN A 189 6.01 8.72 26.89
N PHE A 190 6.93 7.74 26.90
CA PHE A 190 6.85 6.61 27.83
C PHE A 190 7.86 6.65 28.97
N TYR A 191 9.06 7.22 28.79
CA TYR A 191 10.03 7.34 29.89
C TYR A 191 9.54 8.24 31.04
N PRO A 192 8.78 9.33 30.81
CA PRO A 192 8.28 10.15 31.91
C PRO A 192 7.10 9.53 32.67
N LEU A 193 6.56 8.38 32.24
CA LEU A 193 5.36 7.80 32.83
C LEU A 193 5.65 7.20 34.22
N PRO A 194 4.67 7.24 35.15
CA PRO A 194 4.76 6.52 36.41
C PRO A 194 4.99 5.02 36.20
N PHE A 195 5.62 4.36 37.17
CA PHE A 195 6.02 2.94 37.06
C PHE A 195 4.85 2.00 36.74
N THR A 196 3.67 2.20 37.35
CA THR A 196 2.48 1.38 37.10
C THR A 196 2.02 1.49 35.65
N LEU A 197 1.85 2.72 35.15
CA LEU A 197 1.45 2.98 33.77
C LEU A 197 2.52 2.54 32.76
N ALA A 198 3.80 2.70 33.08
CA ALA A 198 4.88 2.16 32.25
C ALA A 198 4.84 0.63 32.17
N GLY A 199 4.43 -0.05 33.25
CA GLY A 199 4.16 -1.48 33.28
C GLY A 199 3.06 -1.88 32.30
N GLU A 200 1.93 -1.16 32.29
CA GLU A 200 0.83 -1.39 31.35
C GLU A 200 1.26 -1.21 29.90
N ILE A 201 2.01 -0.14 29.60
CA ILE A 201 2.56 0.08 28.26
C ILE A 201 3.50 -1.06 27.86
N ARG A 202 4.29 -1.59 28.80
CA ARG A 202 5.23 -2.70 28.53
C ARG A 202 4.53 -4.03 28.25
N GLN A 203 3.34 -4.24 28.82
CA GLN A 203 2.51 -5.40 28.49
C GLN A 203 1.97 -5.33 27.06
N LEU A 204 1.63 -4.13 26.57
CA LEU A 204 1.20 -3.90 25.18
C LEU A 204 2.38 -3.99 24.20
N TRP A 205 3.45 -3.26 24.49
CA TRP A 205 4.65 -3.23 23.66
C TRP A 205 5.90 -3.41 24.54
N SER A 206 6.62 -4.50 24.34
CA SER A 206 7.82 -4.81 25.14
C SER A 206 9.01 -3.88 24.87
N SER A 207 9.00 -3.19 23.73
CA SER A 207 10.11 -2.38 23.22
C SER A 207 9.65 -1.39 22.14
N PRO A 208 10.46 -0.36 21.80
CA PRO A 208 10.19 0.52 20.65
C PRO A 208 10.05 -0.25 19.33
N SER A 209 10.81 -1.33 19.14
CA SER A 209 10.69 -2.18 17.95
C SER A 209 9.36 -2.93 17.90
N ALA A 210 8.80 -3.35 19.03
CA ALA A 210 7.49 -3.98 19.09
C ALA A 210 6.38 -2.97 18.68
N LEU A 211 6.46 -1.74 19.18
CA LEU A 211 5.56 -0.66 18.75
C LEU A 211 5.69 -0.38 17.25
N LEU A 212 6.92 -0.27 16.72
CA LEU A 212 7.13 -0.05 15.28
C LEU A 212 6.51 -1.17 14.44
N SER A 213 6.67 -2.43 14.85
CA SER A 213 6.10 -3.58 14.15
C SER A 213 4.57 -3.58 14.15
N ASP A 214 3.95 -3.09 15.22
CA ASP A 214 2.49 -3.02 15.35
C ASP A 214 1.91 -1.91 14.47
N ILE A 215 2.60 -0.76 14.41
CA ILE A 215 2.12 0.40 13.64
C ILE A 215 2.59 0.44 12.19
N SER A 216 3.56 -0.38 11.77
CA SER A 216 4.23 -0.26 10.46
C SER A 216 3.26 -0.28 9.30
N ASN A 217 2.22 -1.11 9.39
CA ASN A 217 1.20 -1.27 8.35
C ASN A 217 0.32 -0.03 8.19
N TYR A 218 0.24 0.82 9.22
CA TYR A 218 -0.53 2.06 9.19
C TYR A 218 0.29 3.28 8.75
N LEU A 219 1.62 3.16 8.73
CA LEU A 219 2.52 4.23 8.28
C LEU A 219 2.62 4.33 6.76
N THR A 220 2.04 3.36 6.03
CA THR A 220 2.05 3.31 4.57
C THR A 220 0.64 3.06 4.05
N GLY A 221 0.21 3.81 3.04
CA GLY A 221 -1.04 3.54 2.33
C GLY A 221 -2.20 4.45 2.74
N ALA A 222 -3.41 3.89 2.77
CA ALA A 222 -4.64 4.65 2.97
C ALA A 222 -4.76 5.21 4.40
N PRO A 223 -5.49 6.33 4.59
CA PRO A 223 -5.72 6.89 5.92
C PRO A 223 -6.37 5.89 6.87
N LEU A 224 -5.86 5.81 8.10
CA LEU A 224 -6.43 4.99 9.16
C LEU A 224 -7.80 5.54 9.60
N SER A 225 -8.79 4.66 9.71
CA SER A 225 -10.07 4.97 10.36
C SER A 225 -10.14 4.24 11.69
N LEU A 226 -10.41 4.99 12.77
CA LEU A 226 -10.59 4.42 14.10
C LEU A 226 -12.06 4.06 14.29
N SER A 227 -12.34 2.82 14.72
CA SER A 227 -13.68 2.38 15.09
C SER A 227 -14.14 2.91 16.45
N VAL A 228 -13.20 3.44 17.24
CA VAL A 228 -13.44 4.00 18.57
C VAL A 228 -13.17 5.50 18.58
N PRO A 229 -13.85 6.28 19.45
CA PRO A 229 -13.53 7.69 19.65
C PRO A 229 -12.05 7.88 19.98
N ALA A 230 -11.45 8.92 19.41
CA ALA A 230 -10.08 9.29 19.77
C ALA A 230 -9.98 9.58 21.27
N MET A 231 -8.84 9.18 21.87
CA MET A 231 -8.55 9.44 23.28
C MET A 231 -8.64 10.93 23.56
N LYS A 232 -9.29 11.27 24.68
CA LYS A 232 -9.33 12.64 25.23
C LYS A 232 -8.44 12.69 26.47
N GLY A 233 -7.63 13.74 26.61
CA GLY A 233 -6.72 13.90 27.74
C GLY A 233 -5.41 13.13 27.58
N SER A 234 -4.69 12.91 28.68
CA SER A 234 -3.42 12.19 28.70
C SER A 234 -3.58 10.70 29.00
N LEU A 235 -2.56 9.90 28.68
CA LEU A 235 -2.50 8.49 29.08
C LEU A 235 -2.60 8.31 30.61
N ALA A 236 -2.09 9.27 31.38
CA ALA A 236 -2.16 9.24 32.84
C ALA A 236 -3.59 9.47 33.35
N ASP A 237 -4.34 10.37 32.71
CA ASP A 237 -5.75 10.60 33.04
C ASP A 237 -6.57 9.35 32.76
N LEU A 238 -6.39 8.75 31.59
CA LEU A 238 -7.06 7.51 31.21
C LEU A 238 -6.71 6.36 32.17
N HIS A 239 -5.44 6.23 32.55
CA HIS A 239 -5.01 5.23 33.53
C HIS A 239 -5.71 5.41 34.86
N THR A 240 -5.76 6.65 35.37
CA THR A 240 -6.43 6.97 36.63
C THR A 240 -7.94 6.66 36.56
N GLU A 241 -8.59 7.00 35.45
CA GLU A 241 -10.01 6.70 35.23
C GLU A 241 -10.27 5.18 35.19
N ASN A 242 -9.39 4.41 34.54
CA ASN A 242 -9.51 2.96 34.46
C ASN A 242 -9.30 2.29 35.83
N LEU A 243 -8.29 2.71 36.60
CA LEU A 243 -8.07 2.20 37.96
C LEU A 243 -9.29 2.47 38.84
N LYS A 244 -9.87 3.68 38.74
CA LYS A 244 -11.11 4.03 39.46
C LYS A 244 -12.28 3.10 39.12
N LYS A 245 -12.49 2.79 37.83
CA LYS A 245 -13.53 1.84 37.41
C LYS A 245 -13.31 0.43 37.98
N ILE A 246 -12.06 -0.01 38.04
CA ILE A 246 -11.70 -1.31 38.64
C ILE A 246 -11.98 -1.29 40.15
N ASP A 247 -11.61 -0.22 40.85
CA ASP A 247 -11.88 -0.07 42.28
C ASP A 247 -13.38 -0.01 42.60
N GLU A 248 -14.16 0.69 41.77
CA GLU A 248 -15.63 0.71 41.86
C GLU A 248 -16.21 -0.69 41.70
N LEU A 249 -15.74 -1.46 40.71
CA LEU A 249 -16.16 -2.85 40.51
C LEU A 249 -15.79 -3.73 41.70
N LYS A 250 -14.55 -3.63 42.21
CA LYS A 250 -14.11 -4.38 43.40
C LYS A 250 -14.93 -4.01 44.63
N ALA A 251 -15.31 -2.74 44.80
CA ALA A 251 -16.16 -2.30 45.90
C ALA A 251 -17.56 -2.91 45.83
N GLN A 252 -18.20 -2.84 44.66
CA GLN A 252 -19.51 -3.47 44.43
C GLN A 252 -19.45 -4.99 44.63
N TRP A 253 -18.38 -5.64 44.15
CA TRP A 253 -18.18 -7.07 44.35
C TRP A 253 -18.10 -7.42 45.84
N ARG A 254 -17.25 -6.72 46.61
CA ARG A 254 -17.06 -6.98 48.05
C ARG A 254 -18.33 -6.74 48.87
N GLU A 255 -19.18 -5.79 48.46
CA GLU A 255 -20.45 -5.51 49.14
C GLU A 255 -21.44 -6.68 49.03
N SER A 256 -21.43 -7.42 47.92
CA SER A 256 -22.39 -8.51 47.65
C SER A 256 -21.77 -9.91 47.61
N GLN A 257 -20.46 -10.05 47.89
CA GLN A 257 -19.72 -11.31 47.70
C GLN A 257 -20.26 -12.49 48.50
N ASP A 258 -20.80 -12.23 49.70
CA ASP A 258 -21.33 -13.28 50.58
C ASP A 258 -22.65 -13.87 50.06
N ASP A 259 -23.38 -13.10 49.24
CA ASP A 259 -24.67 -13.51 48.67
C ASP A 259 -24.52 -14.26 47.35
N PHE A 260 -23.43 -14.04 46.59
CA PHE A 260 -23.27 -14.57 45.23
C PHE A 260 -23.37 -16.09 45.16
N PHE A 261 -22.82 -16.82 46.13
CA PHE A 261 -22.88 -18.29 46.12
C PHE A 261 -24.33 -18.79 46.18
N THR A 262 -25.12 -18.23 47.09
CA THR A 262 -26.53 -18.60 47.29
C THR A 262 -27.36 -18.19 46.08
N LEU A 263 -27.24 -16.93 45.64
CA LEU A 263 -27.98 -16.39 44.51
C LEU A 263 -27.75 -17.20 43.22
N ILE A 264 -26.51 -17.58 42.94
CA ILE A 264 -26.18 -18.37 41.74
C ILE A 264 -26.62 -19.83 41.90
N SER A 265 -26.44 -20.44 43.07
CA SER A 265 -26.81 -21.85 43.30
C SER A 265 -28.32 -22.10 43.22
N ASP A 266 -29.10 -21.12 43.68
CA ASP A 266 -30.56 -21.18 43.72
C ASP A 266 -31.22 -20.67 42.43
N SER A 267 -30.43 -20.14 41.49
CA SER A 267 -30.89 -19.74 40.16
C SER A 267 -31.09 -20.92 39.19
N ASP A 268 -31.67 -20.61 38.03
CA ASP A 268 -31.88 -21.56 36.92
C ASP A 268 -30.63 -21.78 36.04
N ILE A 269 -29.49 -21.18 36.41
CA ILE A 269 -28.23 -21.31 35.67
C ILE A 269 -27.83 -22.79 35.54
N ASN A 270 -27.28 -23.16 34.38
CA ASN A 270 -26.85 -24.52 34.10
C ASN A 270 -25.85 -25.08 35.14
N LYS A 271 -26.37 -25.94 36.02
CA LYS A 271 -25.65 -26.60 37.13
C LYS A 271 -24.58 -27.60 36.68
N ARG A 272 -24.46 -27.89 35.36
CA ARG A 272 -23.33 -28.64 34.80
C ARG A 272 -22.09 -27.77 34.60
N SER A 273 -22.26 -26.45 34.41
CA SER A 273 -21.16 -25.49 34.27
C SER A 273 -20.81 -24.85 35.62
N TYR A 274 -21.84 -24.45 36.39
CA TYR A 274 -21.70 -23.89 37.73
C TYR A 274 -21.96 -24.96 38.79
N THR A 275 -21.01 -25.89 38.89
CA THR A 275 -21.11 -27.02 39.81
C THR A 275 -20.81 -26.59 41.25
N LYS A 276 -21.25 -27.40 42.23
CA LYS A 276 -20.88 -27.23 43.66
C LYS A 276 -19.37 -27.28 43.94
N LYS A 277 -18.56 -27.68 42.95
CA LYS A 277 -17.09 -27.70 43.05
C LYS A 277 -16.45 -26.49 42.38
N SER A 278 -16.90 -26.13 41.18
CA SER A 278 -16.30 -25.05 40.38
C SER A 278 -16.70 -23.66 40.87
N LEU A 279 -17.97 -23.45 41.22
CA LEU A 279 -18.48 -22.14 41.63
C LEU A 279 -17.74 -21.57 42.86
N PRO A 280 -17.55 -22.31 43.98
CA PRO A 280 -16.78 -21.79 45.12
C PRO A 280 -15.35 -21.41 44.74
N THR A 281 -14.69 -22.22 43.92
CA THR A 281 -13.30 -21.99 43.49
C THR A 281 -13.19 -20.70 42.67
N TRP A 282 -14.17 -20.42 41.80
CA TRP A 282 -14.18 -19.21 40.99
C TRP A 282 -14.52 -17.96 41.81
N LEU A 283 -15.51 -18.06 42.70
CA LEU A 283 -15.85 -16.97 43.62
C LEU A 283 -14.67 -16.64 44.52
N GLU A 284 -13.99 -17.64 45.10
CA GLU A 284 -12.80 -17.42 45.93
C GLU A 284 -11.68 -16.71 45.16
N ALA A 285 -11.42 -17.08 43.90
CA ALA A 285 -10.42 -16.42 43.06
C ALA A 285 -10.76 -14.93 42.82
N VAL A 286 -12.04 -14.62 42.58
CA VAL A 286 -12.48 -13.23 42.37
C VAL A 286 -12.52 -12.45 43.68
N ASN A 287 -12.96 -13.06 44.79
CA ASN A 287 -12.94 -12.46 46.12
C ASN A 287 -11.52 -12.07 46.54
N ALA A 288 -10.56 -12.99 46.33
CA ALA A 288 -9.15 -12.73 46.60
C ALA A 288 -8.63 -11.54 45.79
N TRP A 289 -8.90 -11.50 44.49
CA TRP A 289 -8.55 -10.36 43.65
C TRP A 289 -9.24 -9.06 44.10
N ALA A 290 -10.54 -9.12 44.41
CA ALA A 290 -11.30 -7.97 44.85
C ALA A 290 -10.76 -7.39 46.16
N ALA A 291 -10.15 -8.20 47.04
CA ALA A 291 -9.52 -7.73 48.27
C ALA A 291 -8.14 -7.07 48.08
N THR A 292 -7.50 -7.21 46.90
CA THR A 292 -6.18 -6.63 46.63
C THR A 292 -6.25 -5.17 46.18
N GLU A 293 -5.21 -4.40 46.49
CA GLU A 293 -5.01 -3.04 45.97
C GLU A 293 -4.92 -3.05 44.43
N THR A 294 -5.51 -2.04 43.79
CA THR A 294 -5.53 -1.94 42.33
C THR A 294 -4.29 -1.21 41.84
N THR A 295 -3.33 -1.98 41.34
CA THR A 295 -2.05 -1.45 40.83
C THR A 295 -1.95 -1.44 39.31
N GLY A 296 -2.92 -2.06 38.61
CA GLY A 296 -2.89 -2.27 37.17
C GLY A 296 -4.21 -2.81 36.63
N TYR A 297 -4.19 -3.36 35.43
CA TYR A 297 -5.39 -3.85 34.72
C TYR A 297 -5.62 -5.37 34.83
N ASP A 298 -4.75 -6.08 35.54
CA ASP A 298 -4.88 -7.53 35.71
C ASP A 298 -6.15 -7.90 36.50
N TYR A 299 -6.93 -8.82 35.94
CA TYR A 299 -8.09 -9.44 36.58
C TYR A 299 -8.08 -10.95 36.36
N PRO A 300 -8.66 -11.75 37.26
CA PRO A 300 -8.71 -13.19 37.08
C PRO A 300 -9.67 -13.55 35.95
N ASP A 301 -9.27 -14.45 35.04
CA ASP A 301 -10.15 -14.99 33.96
C ASP A 301 -11.48 -15.55 34.50
N LYS A 302 -11.55 -15.88 35.79
CA LYS A 302 -12.76 -16.35 36.47
C LYS A 302 -13.83 -15.28 36.59
N LEU A 303 -13.45 -14.00 36.61
CA LEU A 303 -14.39 -12.87 36.64
C LEU A 303 -15.33 -12.90 35.41
N GLU A 304 -14.81 -13.31 34.24
CA GLU A 304 -15.60 -13.42 33.01
C GLU A 304 -16.78 -14.40 33.13
N LYS A 305 -16.71 -15.38 34.04
CA LYS A 305 -17.81 -16.31 34.29
C LYS A 305 -19.03 -15.59 34.88
N PHE A 306 -18.82 -14.47 35.54
CA PHE A 306 -19.90 -13.70 36.17
C PHE A 306 -20.39 -12.53 35.30
N ALA A 307 -19.90 -12.42 34.06
CA ALA A 307 -20.39 -11.44 33.10
C ALA A 307 -21.84 -11.76 32.70
N GLN A 308 -22.68 -10.73 32.56
CA GLN A 308 -24.10 -10.88 32.33
C GLN A 308 -24.42 -11.69 31.06
N ASN A 309 -23.70 -11.47 29.97
CA ASN A 309 -23.84 -12.24 28.73
C ASN A 309 -23.55 -13.74 28.95
N VAL A 310 -22.51 -14.08 29.71
CA VAL A 310 -22.14 -15.47 30.00
C VAL A 310 -23.18 -16.16 30.87
N LEU A 311 -23.78 -15.44 31.82
CA LEU A 311 -24.84 -15.99 32.68
C LEU A 311 -26.16 -16.18 31.90
N LEU A 312 -26.51 -15.26 30.99
CA LEU A 312 -27.72 -15.38 30.15
C LEU A 312 -27.65 -16.53 29.12
N GLU A 313 -26.45 -16.89 28.68
CA GLU A 313 -26.23 -18.01 27.76
C GLU A 313 -26.33 -19.40 28.43
N LYS A 314 -26.43 -19.46 29.77
CA LYS A 314 -26.29 -20.71 30.55
C LYS A 314 -27.56 -21.10 31.29
#